data_AF-A0A1E4RWL3-F1
#
_entry.id   AF-A0A1E4RWL3-F1
#
_cell.length_a   1.000
_cell.length_b   1.000
_cell.length_c   1.000
_cell.angle_alpha   90.00
_cell.angle_beta   90.00
_cell.angle_gamma   90.00
#
_symmetry.space_group_name_H-M   'P 1'
#
loop_
_entity.id
_entity.type
_entity.pdbx_description
1 polymer ?
#
loop_
_entity_poly.entity_id
_entity_poly.type
_entity_poly.pdbx_seq_one_letter_code
_entity_poly.pdbx_strand_id
1 'polypeptide(L)'
;MAPRQSKTAKRSAKQNGQRDIQSEVFKDSHARNRLAIESNQTEKSKVRKPSKSKVKKEQALIRLYGKKKQREYQESELDLPVLNRAIIPGAKRPRGKKGKKFVNEDPEDQTQINRIISEIIIKDEKRDMSKLEKATKLEELRELKRKEMEQKEEEKQNKLEDKKLEIKSKAAKARNDRRKRAKLLKKSAETVEEEKPKKKKVAFA
;
A
#
# COMPACT_ATOMS: atom_id res chain seq x y z
N MET A 1 -37.49 -46.19 33.09
CA MET A 1 -37.57 -44.71 33.10
C MET A 1 -37.55 -44.23 34.54
N ALA A 2 -36.57 -43.42 34.96
CA ALA A 2 -36.53 -42.90 36.33
C ALA A 2 -37.65 -41.86 36.56
N PRO A 3 -38.34 -41.86 37.71
CA PRO A 3 -39.44 -40.93 37.96
C PRO A 3 -38.94 -39.49 38.09
N ARG A 4 -39.63 -38.56 37.43
CA ARG A 4 -39.33 -37.13 37.48
C ARG A 4 -39.71 -36.56 38.85
N GLN A 5 -38.72 -36.03 39.58
CA GLN A 5 -38.95 -35.41 40.88
C GLN A 5 -39.95 -34.23 40.80
N SER A 6 -40.83 -34.15 41.82
CA SER A 6 -41.88 -33.14 41.94
C SER A 6 -41.31 -31.72 42.11
N LYS A 7 -42.09 -30.71 41.70
CA LYS A 7 -41.69 -29.28 41.82
C LYS A 7 -41.45 -28.85 43.28
N THR A 8 -42.11 -29.50 44.23
CA THR A 8 -41.95 -29.30 45.68
C THR A 8 -40.60 -29.82 46.19
N ALA A 9 -40.16 -31.01 45.76
CA ALA A 9 -38.83 -31.55 46.11
C ALA A 9 -37.66 -30.67 45.59
N LYS A 10 -37.87 -29.95 44.47
CA LYS A 10 -36.88 -29.00 43.93
C LYS A 10 -36.81 -27.67 44.70
N ARG A 11 -37.85 -27.32 45.48
CA ARG A 11 -37.87 -26.09 46.30
C ARG A 11 -37.24 -26.27 47.67
N SER A 12 -37.40 -27.44 48.30
CA SER A 12 -36.80 -27.71 49.62
C SER A 12 -35.26 -27.65 49.60
N ALA A 13 -34.64 -28.13 48.52
CA ALA A 13 -33.19 -28.03 48.32
C ALA A 13 -32.65 -26.59 48.19
N LYS A 14 -33.51 -25.60 47.88
CA LYS A 14 -33.15 -24.18 47.77
C LYS A 14 -33.51 -23.34 49.00
N GLN A 15 -34.35 -23.84 49.91
CA GLN A 15 -34.77 -23.09 51.09
C GLN A 15 -33.70 -23.09 52.18
N ASN A 16 -32.95 -24.18 52.33
CA ASN A 16 -31.77 -24.22 53.19
C ASN A 16 -30.55 -23.80 52.36
N GLY A 17 -30.46 -22.51 52.02
CA GLY A 17 -29.23 -21.96 51.47
C GLY A 17 -28.10 -22.21 52.46
N GLN A 18 -27.15 -23.06 52.10
CA GLN A 18 -25.93 -23.23 52.88
C GLN A 18 -25.24 -21.86 52.97
N ARG A 19 -24.81 -21.50 54.18
CA ARG A 19 -23.99 -20.30 54.36
C ARG A 19 -22.64 -20.59 53.72
N ASP A 20 -22.46 -20.17 52.48
CA ASP A 20 -21.16 -20.22 51.82
C ASP A 20 -20.23 -19.21 52.50
N ILE A 21 -19.28 -19.73 53.27
CA ILE A 21 -18.16 -18.97 53.84
C ILE A 21 -17.17 -18.71 52.70
N GLN A 22 -17.54 -17.80 51.81
CA GLN A 22 -16.64 -17.29 50.79
C GLN A 22 -15.87 -16.13 51.40
N SER A 23 -14.54 -16.15 51.30
CA SER A 23 -13.72 -15.05 51.82
C SER A 23 -14.08 -13.72 51.15
N GLU A 24 -14.07 -12.65 51.94
CA GLU A 24 -14.44 -11.29 51.49
C GLU A 24 -13.61 -10.83 50.29
N VAL A 25 -12.37 -11.33 50.21
CA VAL A 25 -11.41 -11.13 49.13
C VAL A 25 -11.98 -11.50 47.74
N PHE A 26 -12.83 -12.52 47.66
CA PHE A 26 -13.39 -12.97 46.36
C PHE A 26 -14.75 -12.35 46.02
N LYS A 27 -15.44 -11.74 46.99
CA LYS A 27 -16.74 -11.07 46.80
C LYS A 27 -16.59 -9.60 46.41
N ASP A 28 -15.61 -8.91 46.99
CA ASP A 28 -15.41 -7.48 46.74
C ASP A 28 -14.60 -7.26 45.45
N SER A 29 -15.21 -6.60 44.47
CA SER A 29 -14.56 -6.31 43.19
C SER A 29 -13.35 -5.40 43.34
N HIS A 30 -13.35 -4.53 44.35
CA HIS A 30 -12.22 -3.64 44.63
C HIS A 30 -11.07 -4.38 45.34
N ALA A 31 -11.37 -5.38 46.17
CA ALA A 31 -10.35 -6.19 46.85
C ALA A 31 -9.65 -7.17 45.89
N ARG A 32 -10.38 -7.73 44.92
CA ARG A 32 -9.84 -8.67 43.92
C ARG A 32 -8.71 -8.05 43.06
N ASN A 33 -8.85 -6.78 42.67
CA ASN A 33 -7.86 -6.04 41.88
C ASN A 33 -6.61 -5.62 42.68
N ARG A 34 -6.58 -5.87 44.00
CA ARG A 34 -5.42 -5.55 44.86
C ARG A 34 -4.57 -6.78 45.18
N LEU A 35 -4.99 -7.96 44.77
CA LEU A 35 -4.20 -9.18 44.94
C LEU A 35 -3.06 -9.21 43.93
N ALA A 36 -1.83 -9.44 44.40
CA ALA A 36 -0.64 -9.53 43.55
C ALA A 36 -0.65 -10.72 42.57
N ILE A 37 -1.55 -11.69 42.78
CA ILE A 37 -1.74 -12.85 41.90
C ILE A 37 -3.10 -12.69 41.22
N GLU A 38 -3.18 -11.75 40.27
CA GLU A 38 -4.28 -11.75 39.33
C GLU A 38 -4.09 -12.99 38.44
N SER A 39 -4.96 -13.99 38.56
CA SER A 39 -5.05 -15.03 37.53
C SER A 39 -5.15 -14.31 36.19
N ASN A 40 -4.26 -14.60 35.22
CA ASN A 40 -4.17 -13.98 33.89
C ASN A 40 -5.50 -14.07 33.09
N GLN A 41 -6.55 -13.43 33.58
CA GLN A 41 -7.87 -13.43 33.02
C GLN A 41 -7.91 -12.21 32.12
N THR A 42 -7.71 -12.48 30.84
CA THR A 42 -7.92 -11.50 29.78
C THR A 42 -9.27 -10.83 29.98
N GLU A 43 -9.28 -9.49 29.89
CA GLU A 43 -10.51 -8.72 30.01
C GLU A 43 -11.56 -9.27 29.03
N LYS A 44 -12.78 -9.50 29.53
CA LYS A 44 -13.87 -10.02 28.69
C LYS A 44 -14.12 -9.02 27.56
N SER A 45 -14.21 -9.51 26.32
CA SER A 45 -14.41 -8.65 25.16
C SER A 45 -15.67 -7.81 25.31
N LYS A 46 -15.56 -6.50 25.08
CA LYS A 46 -16.67 -5.54 25.17
C LYS A 46 -17.83 -5.87 24.22
N VAL A 47 -17.53 -6.59 23.14
CA VAL A 47 -18.51 -7.11 22.18
C VAL A 47 -18.75 -8.60 22.39
N ARG A 48 -20.01 -9.02 22.39
CA ARG A 48 -20.41 -10.43 22.47
C ARG A 48 -20.12 -11.13 21.15
N LYS A 49 -19.35 -12.22 21.19
CA LYS A 49 -19.13 -13.10 20.04
C LYS A 49 -20.46 -13.76 19.61
N PRO A 50 -20.68 -13.98 18.31
CA PRO A 50 -21.87 -14.70 17.84
C PRO A 50 -21.89 -16.14 18.38
N SER A 51 -23.08 -16.68 18.64
CA SER A 51 -23.24 -18.06 19.10
C SER A 51 -22.82 -19.05 18.01
N LYS A 52 -22.37 -20.25 18.41
CA LYS A 52 -21.97 -21.33 17.48
C LYS A 52 -23.07 -21.66 16.45
N SER A 53 -24.34 -21.60 16.87
CA SER A 53 -25.50 -21.80 15.99
C SER A 53 -25.64 -20.73 14.92
N LYS A 54 -25.39 -19.46 15.26
CA LYS A 54 -25.43 -18.33 14.31
C LYS A 54 -24.28 -18.45 13.31
N VAL A 55 -23.08 -18.75 13.78
CA VAL A 55 -21.90 -18.95 12.91
C VAL A 55 -22.12 -20.11 11.94
N LYS A 56 -22.69 -21.24 12.39
CA LYS A 56 -22.98 -22.39 11.51
C LYS A 56 -23.99 -22.04 10.42
N LYS A 57 -25.03 -21.28 10.74
CA LYS A 57 -26.02 -20.80 9.76
C LYS A 57 -25.39 -19.85 8.75
N GLU A 58 -24.56 -18.91 9.21
CA GLU A 58 -23.85 -17.97 8.35
C GLU A 58 -22.87 -18.67 7.40
N GLN A 59 -22.09 -19.64 7.90
CA GLN A 59 -21.19 -20.44 7.08
C GLN A 59 -21.92 -21.28 6.04
N ALA A 60 -23.08 -21.85 6.38
CA ALA A 60 -23.90 -22.60 5.43
C ALA A 60 -24.40 -21.68 4.30
N LEU A 61 -24.86 -20.48 4.64
CA LEU A 61 -25.27 -19.46 3.65
C LEU A 61 -24.11 -19.02 2.76
N ILE A 62 -22.91 -18.82 3.34
CA ILE A 62 -21.70 -18.45 2.58
C ILE A 62 -21.29 -19.56 1.61
N ARG A 63 -21.41 -20.83 1.99
CA ARG A 63 -21.10 -21.95 1.09
C ARG A 63 -22.08 -22.06 -0.07
N LEU A 64 -23.36 -21.80 0.18
CA LEU A 64 -24.42 -21.95 -0.82
C LEU A 64 -24.49 -20.75 -1.79
N TYR A 65 -24.35 -19.53 -1.27
CA TYR A 65 -24.58 -18.30 -2.04
C TYR A 65 -23.37 -17.37 -2.12
N GLY A 66 -22.23 -17.77 -1.56
CA GLY A 66 -21.06 -16.90 -1.41
C GLY A 66 -21.23 -15.88 -0.28
N LYS A 67 -20.11 -15.26 0.13
CA LYS A 67 -20.14 -14.15 1.09
C LYS A 67 -20.69 -12.90 0.39
N LYS A 68 -21.91 -12.50 0.74
CA LYS A 68 -22.47 -11.22 0.26
C LYS A 68 -21.61 -10.07 0.80
N LYS A 69 -21.03 -9.28 -0.09
CA LYS A 69 -20.38 -8.02 0.28
C LYS A 69 -21.48 -7.05 0.71
N GLN A 70 -21.43 -6.58 1.96
CA GLN A 70 -22.24 -5.43 2.35
C GLN A 70 -21.71 -4.22 1.57
N ARG A 71 -22.63 -3.39 1.05
CA ARG A 71 -22.23 -2.14 0.41
C ARG A 71 -21.77 -1.21 1.52
N GLU A 72 -20.46 -1.06 1.64
CA GLU A 72 -19.85 -0.04 2.47
C GLU A 72 -19.91 1.26 1.66
N TYR A 73 -20.88 2.11 2.00
CA TYR A 73 -21.00 3.40 1.34
C TYR A 73 -19.84 4.29 1.77
N GLN A 74 -19.17 4.89 0.79
CA GLN A 74 -18.18 5.94 1.06
C GLN A 74 -18.91 7.25 1.38
N GLU A 75 -18.26 8.14 2.14
CA GLU A 75 -18.80 9.48 2.46
C GLU A 75 -19.25 10.24 1.20
N SER A 76 -18.57 10.02 0.08
CA SER A 76 -18.88 10.60 -1.23
C SER A 76 -20.15 10.06 -1.88
N GLU A 77 -20.58 8.85 -1.52
CA GLU A 77 -21.78 8.19 -2.08
C GLU A 77 -23.06 8.58 -1.33
N LEU A 78 -22.92 9.13 -0.12
CA LEU A 78 -24.04 9.49 0.74
C LEU A 78 -24.54 10.93 0.56
N ASP A 79 -24.01 11.66 -0.43
CA ASP A 79 -24.31 13.08 -0.72
C ASP A 79 -24.30 13.96 0.55
N LEU A 80 -23.37 13.68 1.45
CA LEU A 80 -23.22 14.41 2.70
C LEU A 80 -22.40 15.68 2.42
N PRO A 81 -22.83 16.86 2.91
CA PRO A 81 -22.05 18.08 2.77
C PRO A 81 -20.70 17.93 3.47
N VAL A 82 -19.62 18.26 2.75
CA VAL A 82 -18.27 18.23 3.30
C VAL A 82 -18.11 19.38 4.28
N LEU A 83 -18.06 19.06 5.58
CA LEU A 83 -17.79 20.05 6.61
C LEU A 83 -16.36 20.58 6.47
N ASN A 84 -16.18 21.87 6.79
CA ASN A 84 -14.86 22.49 6.86
C ASN A 84 -13.99 21.75 7.88
N ARG A 85 -12.91 21.12 7.40
CA ARG A 85 -11.93 20.45 8.26
C ARG A 85 -10.95 21.47 8.79
N ALA A 86 -10.63 21.42 10.08
CA ALA A 86 -9.54 22.21 10.63
C ALA A 86 -8.21 21.76 9.99
N ILE A 87 -7.64 22.61 9.13
CA ILE A 87 -6.30 22.41 8.59
C ILE A 87 -5.34 22.79 9.70
N ILE A 88 -4.74 21.81 10.37
CA ILE A 88 -3.64 22.07 11.31
C ILE A 88 -2.41 22.43 10.46
N PRO A 89 -1.97 23.70 10.44
CA PRO A 89 -0.77 24.07 9.69
C PRO A 89 0.43 23.28 10.23
N GLY A 90 1.19 22.64 9.35
CA GLY A 90 2.38 21.86 9.71
C GLY A 90 2.16 20.36 9.98
N ALA A 91 0.91 19.87 10.06
CA ALA A 91 0.63 18.45 10.24
C ALA A 91 0.79 17.67 8.91
N LYS A 92 2.01 17.20 8.62
CA LYS A 92 2.21 16.18 7.59
C LYS A 92 1.54 14.88 8.08
N ARG A 93 0.49 14.42 7.41
CA ARG A 93 -0.07 13.07 7.67
C ARG A 93 1.10 12.08 7.65
N PRO A 94 1.37 11.33 8.75
CA PRO A 94 2.46 10.37 8.77
C PRO A 94 2.09 9.27 7.78
N ARG A 95 2.63 9.36 6.57
CA ARG A 95 2.69 8.19 5.69
C ARG A 95 3.60 7.23 6.42
N GLY A 96 3.07 6.05 6.77
CA GLY A 96 3.89 4.98 7.34
C GLY A 96 5.15 4.76 6.49
N LYS A 97 6.18 4.15 7.07
CA LYS A 97 7.40 3.82 6.32
C LYS A 97 6.98 3.00 5.09
N LYS A 98 7.14 3.57 3.89
CA LYS A 98 6.99 2.79 2.66
C LYS A 98 7.99 1.65 2.77
N GLY A 99 7.49 0.42 2.88
CA GLY A 99 8.36 -0.76 2.93
C GLY A 99 9.29 -0.80 1.71
N LYS A 100 10.34 -1.61 1.78
CA LYS A 100 11.15 -1.89 0.58
C LYS A 100 10.24 -2.55 -0.46
N LYS A 101 10.12 -1.96 -1.64
CA LYS A 101 9.47 -2.61 -2.79
C LYS A 101 10.47 -3.62 -3.34
N PHE A 102 10.15 -4.90 -3.23
CA PHE A 102 11.03 -5.98 -3.68
C PHE A 102 10.99 -6.19 -5.19
N VAL A 103 9.86 -5.82 -5.81
CA VAL A 103 9.59 -5.88 -7.24
C VAL A 103 8.62 -4.72 -7.54
N ASN A 104 8.78 -4.03 -8.67
CA ASN A 104 7.78 -3.04 -9.10
C ASN A 104 6.56 -3.77 -9.67
N GLU A 105 5.39 -3.13 -9.62
CA GLU A 105 4.13 -3.75 -10.07
C GLU A 105 4.01 -3.76 -11.60
N ASP A 106 5.06 -3.34 -12.30
CA ASP A 106 5.07 -3.22 -13.76
C ASP A 106 5.15 -4.62 -14.41
N PRO A 107 4.44 -4.84 -15.52
CA PRO A 107 4.38 -6.15 -16.18
C PRO A 107 5.75 -6.65 -16.70
N GLU A 108 6.74 -5.77 -16.86
CA GLU A 108 8.12 -6.12 -17.24
C GLU A 108 8.91 -6.83 -16.12
N ASP A 109 8.47 -6.71 -14.87
CA ASP A 109 9.15 -7.28 -13.70
C ASP A 109 8.85 -8.78 -13.47
N GLN A 110 8.07 -9.41 -14.35
CA GLN A 110 7.80 -10.85 -14.29
C GLN A 110 9.10 -11.68 -14.38
N THR A 111 10.11 -11.20 -15.11
CA THR A 111 11.42 -11.85 -15.22
C THR A 111 12.14 -11.93 -13.87
N GLN A 112 12.10 -10.85 -13.08
CA GLN A 112 12.71 -10.78 -11.75
C GLN A 112 11.98 -11.68 -10.75
N ILE A 113 10.64 -11.69 -10.78
CA ILE A 113 9.82 -12.58 -9.95
C ILE A 113 10.16 -14.04 -10.24
N ASN A 114 10.16 -14.43 -11.51
CA ASN A 114 10.45 -15.79 -11.94
C ASN A 114 11.86 -16.23 -11.54
N ARG A 115 12.85 -15.31 -11.62
CA ARG A 115 14.20 -15.57 -11.11
C ARG A 115 14.18 -15.82 -9.60
N ILE A 116 13.51 -14.99 -8.81
CA ILE A 116 13.47 -15.14 -7.35
C ILE A 116 12.79 -16.46 -6.96
N ILE A 117 11.66 -16.79 -7.60
CA ILE A 117 10.93 -18.03 -7.36
C ILE A 117 11.81 -19.24 -7.70
N SER A 118 12.45 -19.26 -8.87
CA SER A 118 13.34 -20.37 -9.26
C SER A 118 14.55 -20.51 -8.33
N GLU A 119 15.15 -19.41 -7.87
CA GLU A 119 16.22 -19.49 -6.87
C GLU A 119 15.75 -20.08 -5.54
N ILE A 120 14.53 -19.78 -5.09
CA ILE A 120 13.96 -20.30 -3.85
C ILE A 120 13.69 -21.80 -3.99
N ILE A 121 13.02 -22.21 -5.07
CA ILE A 121 12.72 -23.62 -5.36
C ILE A 121 14.01 -24.46 -5.36
N ILE A 122 15.04 -24.02 -6.09
CA ILE A 122 16.33 -24.73 -6.14
C ILE A 122 17.02 -24.79 -4.76
N LYS A 123 16.83 -23.76 -3.92
CA LYS A 123 17.41 -23.73 -2.57
C LYS A 123 16.75 -24.72 -1.62
N ASP A 124 15.43 -24.86 -1.72
CA ASP A 124 14.63 -25.67 -0.82
C ASP A 124 14.60 -27.14 -1.25
N GLU A 125 14.51 -27.43 -2.54
CA GLU A 125 14.37 -28.80 -3.10
C GLU A 125 15.71 -29.55 -3.28
N LYS A 126 16.79 -29.14 -2.58
CA LYS A 126 18.15 -29.68 -2.77
C LYS A 126 18.28 -31.20 -2.56
N ARG A 127 17.38 -31.83 -1.81
CA ARG A 127 17.46 -33.25 -1.43
C ARG A 127 16.64 -34.17 -2.34
N ASP A 128 15.59 -33.64 -2.96
CA ASP A 128 14.56 -34.47 -3.63
C ASP A 128 14.69 -34.47 -5.16
N MET A 129 15.42 -33.49 -5.73
CA MET A 129 15.62 -33.41 -7.18
C MET A 129 16.67 -34.38 -7.71
N SER A 130 16.40 -34.96 -8.88
CA SER A 130 17.41 -35.72 -9.62
C SER A 130 18.53 -34.80 -10.14
N LYS A 131 19.70 -35.37 -10.44
CA LYS A 131 20.85 -34.60 -10.94
C LYS A 131 20.56 -33.89 -12.27
N LEU A 132 19.74 -34.51 -13.14
CA LEU A 132 19.38 -33.96 -14.43
C LEU A 132 18.42 -32.78 -14.29
N GLU A 133 17.38 -32.90 -13.46
CA GLU A 133 16.45 -31.81 -13.19
C GLU A 133 17.15 -30.61 -12.55
N LYS A 134 18.09 -30.87 -11.62
CA LYS A 134 18.88 -29.79 -11.04
C LYS A 134 19.71 -29.05 -12.09
N ALA A 135 20.26 -29.75 -13.08
CA ALA A 135 21.04 -29.14 -14.14
C ALA A 135 20.16 -28.26 -15.05
N THR A 136 18.99 -28.75 -15.45
CA THR A 136 18.03 -27.98 -16.28
C THR A 136 17.50 -26.76 -15.53
N LYS A 137 17.15 -26.89 -14.25
CA LYS A 137 16.73 -25.74 -13.41
C LYS A 137 17.82 -24.69 -13.23
N LEU A 138 19.08 -25.09 -13.12
CA LEU A 138 20.20 -24.14 -13.07
C LEU A 138 20.42 -23.43 -14.40
N GLU A 139 20.16 -24.09 -15.53
CA GLU A 139 20.20 -23.48 -16.85
C GLU A 139 19.07 -22.46 -17.03
N GLU A 140 17.83 -22.83 -16.71
CA GLU A 140 16.68 -21.91 -16.67
C GLU A 140 17.00 -20.66 -15.82
N LEU A 141 17.61 -20.85 -14.65
CA LEU A 141 18.01 -19.75 -13.78
C LEU A 141 19.08 -18.84 -14.41
N ARG A 142 20.04 -19.41 -15.15
CA ARG A 142 21.07 -18.64 -15.86
C ARG A 142 20.47 -17.81 -16.99
N GLU A 143 19.51 -18.37 -17.72
CA GLU A 143 18.79 -17.64 -18.77
C GLU A 143 17.98 -16.47 -18.21
N LEU A 144 17.26 -16.69 -17.10
CA LEU A 144 16.53 -15.60 -16.42
C LEU A 144 17.47 -14.48 -15.95
N LYS A 145 18.67 -14.83 -15.47
CA LYS A 145 19.69 -13.83 -15.09
C LYS A 145 20.22 -13.05 -16.29
N ARG A 146 20.44 -13.70 -17.43
CA ARG A 146 20.86 -13.01 -18.66
C ARG A 146 19.80 -12.02 -19.13
N LYS A 147 18.54 -12.44 -19.21
CA LYS A 147 17.41 -11.59 -19.61
C LYS A 147 17.25 -10.36 -18.72
N GLU A 148 17.37 -10.52 -17.39
CA GLU A 148 17.31 -9.38 -16.47
C GLU A 148 18.50 -8.41 -16.63
N MET A 149 19.70 -8.92 -16.93
CA MET A 149 20.86 -8.07 -17.20
C MET A 149 20.68 -7.30 -18.51
N GLU A 150 20.19 -7.95 -19.56
CA GLU A 150 19.87 -7.33 -20.85
C GLU A 150 18.85 -6.20 -20.67
N GLN A 151 17.73 -6.44 -19.98
CA GLN A 151 16.73 -5.41 -19.67
C GLN A 151 17.35 -4.22 -18.91
N LYS A 152 18.21 -4.49 -17.92
CA LYS A 152 18.90 -3.44 -17.16
C LYS A 152 19.91 -2.65 -18.00
N GLU A 153 20.53 -3.28 -18.99
CA GLU A 153 21.43 -2.62 -19.92
C GLU A 153 20.65 -1.76 -20.91
N GLU A 154 19.55 -2.27 -21.48
CA GLU A 154 18.63 -1.51 -22.33
C GLU A 154 18.07 -0.28 -21.60
N GLU A 155 17.61 -0.43 -20.37
CA GLU A 155 17.15 0.72 -19.56
C GLU A 155 18.23 1.79 -19.39
N LYS A 156 19.49 1.38 -19.16
CA LYS A 156 20.60 2.32 -19.01
C LYS A 156 20.90 3.00 -20.34
N GLN A 157 20.87 2.27 -21.45
CA GLN A 157 21.06 2.82 -22.78
C GLN A 157 19.96 3.84 -23.11
N ASN A 158 18.69 3.48 -22.91
CA ASN A 158 17.54 4.37 -23.10
C ASN A 158 17.68 5.67 -22.28
N LYS A 159 18.03 5.56 -20.99
CA LYS A 159 18.28 6.73 -20.12
C LYS A 159 19.41 7.63 -20.63
N LEU A 160 20.44 7.07 -21.26
CA LEU A 160 21.55 7.83 -21.84
C LEU A 160 21.14 8.48 -23.17
N GLU A 161 20.39 7.77 -24.00
CA GLU A 161 19.88 8.28 -25.28
C GLU A 161 18.89 9.42 -25.07
N ASP A 162 17.94 9.26 -24.15
CA ASP A 162 16.98 10.30 -23.78
C ASP A 162 17.68 11.58 -23.35
N LYS A 163 18.71 11.47 -22.49
CA LYS A 163 19.50 12.64 -22.06
C LYS A 163 20.28 13.26 -23.21
N LYS A 164 20.86 12.46 -24.11
CA LYS A 164 21.54 12.97 -25.31
C LYS A 164 20.57 13.74 -26.19
N LEU A 165 19.36 13.21 -26.39
CA LEU A 165 18.29 13.86 -27.16
C LEU A 165 17.81 15.13 -26.48
N GLU A 166 17.62 15.13 -25.16
CA GLU A 166 17.23 16.31 -24.38
C GLU A 166 18.27 17.43 -24.55
N ILE A 167 19.57 17.12 -24.38
CA ILE A 167 20.66 18.09 -24.56
C ILE A 167 20.68 18.65 -25.98
N LYS A 168 20.57 17.78 -27.00
CA LYS A 168 20.52 18.20 -28.41
C LYS A 168 19.31 19.11 -28.67
N SER A 169 18.14 18.75 -28.16
CA SER A 169 16.91 19.53 -28.32
C SER A 169 16.99 20.90 -27.64
N LYS A 170 17.57 20.96 -26.43
CA LYS A 170 17.78 22.20 -25.67
C LYS A 170 18.77 23.12 -26.39
N ALA A 171 19.86 22.56 -26.91
CA ALA A 171 20.83 23.32 -27.70
C ALA A 171 20.21 23.86 -29.01
N ALA A 172 19.40 23.06 -29.71
CA ALA A 172 18.70 23.49 -30.91
C ALA A 172 17.70 24.63 -30.64
N LYS A 173 16.90 24.51 -29.56
CA LYS A 173 15.98 25.56 -29.10
C LYS A 173 16.73 26.86 -28.79
N ALA A 174 17.81 26.79 -28.01
CA ALA A 174 18.62 27.97 -27.68
C ALA A 174 19.22 28.66 -28.92
N ARG A 175 19.69 27.89 -29.91
CA ARG A 175 20.20 28.44 -31.18
C ARG A 175 19.10 29.14 -31.98
N ASN A 176 17.91 28.53 -32.07
CA ASN A 176 16.76 29.12 -32.74
C ASN A 176 16.31 30.42 -32.07
N ASP A 177 16.29 30.45 -30.73
CA ASP A 177 15.94 31.66 -29.97
C ASP A 177 16.97 32.77 -30.18
N ARG A 178 18.26 32.46 -30.19
CA ARG A 178 19.32 33.43 -30.53
C ARG A 178 19.14 33.99 -31.94
N ARG A 179 18.82 33.14 -32.93
CA ARG A 179 18.57 33.56 -34.32
C ARG A 179 17.33 34.44 -34.42
N LYS A 180 16.24 34.12 -33.71
CA LYS A 180 15.03 34.94 -33.65
C LYS A 180 15.31 36.30 -33.02
N ARG A 181 16.00 36.34 -31.87
CA ARG A 181 16.40 37.60 -31.21
C ARG A 181 17.28 38.47 -32.10
N ALA A 182 18.25 37.89 -32.79
CA ALA A 182 19.11 38.61 -33.72
C ALA A 182 18.31 39.20 -34.92
N LYS A 183 17.33 38.46 -35.45
CA LYS A 183 16.43 38.99 -36.50
C LYS A 183 15.57 40.14 -35.99
N LEU A 184 15.02 40.02 -34.77
CA LEU A 184 14.25 41.10 -34.14
C LEU A 184 15.09 42.35 -33.93
N LEU A 185 16.33 42.21 -33.42
CA LEU A 185 17.28 43.31 -33.24
C LEU A 185 17.64 44.00 -34.57
N LYS A 186 17.86 43.23 -35.64
CA LYS A 186 18.11 43.80 -36.98
C LYS A 186 16.88 44.57 -37.49
N LYS A 187 15.69 43.98 -37.37
CA LYS A 187 14.45 44.64 -37.81
C LYS A 187 14.17 45.92 -37.03
N SER A 188 14.45 45.95 -35.72
CA SER A 188 14.35 47.17 -34.91
C SER A 188 15.42 48.21 -35.24
N ALA A 189 16.61 47.78 -35.70
CA ALA A 189 17.67 48.71 -36.09
C ALA A 189 17.39 49.34 -37.46
N GLU A 190 16.86 48.59 -38.43
CA GLU A 190 16.42 49.13 -39.73
C GLU A 190 15.29 50.15 -39.57
N THR A 191 14.29 49.89 -38.72
CA THR A 191 13.23 50.87 -38.45
C THR A 191 13.75 52.15 -37.79
N VAL A 192 14.82 52.07 -37.00
CA VAL A 192 15.44 53.25 -36.36
C VAL A 192 16.39 54.00 -37.32
N GLU A 193 16.95 53.34 -38.32
CA GLU A 193 17.77 53.99 -39.36
C GLU A 193 16.90 54.76 -40.38
N GLU A 194 15.69 54.27 -40.67
CA GLU A 194 14.72 54.96 -41.54
C GLU A 194 14.16 56.24 -40.92
N GLU A 195 14.13 56.35 -39.58
CA GLU A 195 13.66 57.54 -38.85
C GLU A 195 14.77 58.56 -38.52
N LYS A 196 16.05 58.27 -38.80
CA LYS A 196 17.13 59.25 -38.58
C LYS A 196 17.10 60.34 -39.66
N PRO A 197 17.01 61.63 -39.29
CA PRO A 197 16.97 62.71 -40.28
C PRO A 197 18.28 62.79 -41.06
N LYS A 198 18.18 62.74 -42.40
CA LYS A 198 19.33 62.86 -43.32
C LYS A 198 20.06 64.19 -43.07
N LYS A 199 21.33 64.11 -42.65
CA LYS A 199 22.20 65.29 -42.51
C LYS A 199 22.41 65.92 -43.89
N LYS A 200 22.05 67.19 -44.03
CA LYS A 200 22.26 67.99 -45.26
C LYS A 200 23.75 68.03 -45.57
N LYS A 201 24.16 67.56 -46.74
CA LYS A 201 25.52 67.71 -47.26
C LYS A 201 25.56 68.95 -48.14
N VAL A 202 26.49 69.85 -47.88
CA VAL A 202 26.75 71.03 -48.71
C VAL A 202 27.74 70.60 -49.80
N ALA A 203 27.35 70.75 -51.07
CA ALA A 203 28.25 70.57 -52.20
C ALA A 203 28.93 71.90 -52.50
N PHE A 204 30.25 71.89 -52.66
CA PHE A 204 31.00 73.01 -53.24
C PHE A 204 31.04 72.82 -54.76
N ALA A 205 30.68 73.89 -55.48
CA ALA A 205 30.67 73.98 -56.94
C ALA A 205 32.08 74.13 -57.51
#